data_AF-A0A2E5MQ95-F1
#
_entry.id   AF-A0A2E5MQ95-F1
#
_cell.length_a   1.000
_cell.length_b   1.000
_cell.length_c   1.000
_cell.angle_alpha   90.00
_cell.angle_beta   90.00
_cell.angle_gamma   90.00
#
_symmetry.space_group_name_H-M   'P 1'
#
loop_
_entity.id
_entity.type
_entity.pdbx_description
1 polymer ?
#
loop_
_entity_poly.entity_id
_entity_poly.type
_entity_poly.pdbx_seq_one_letter_code
_entity_poly.pdbx_strand_id
1 'polypeptide(L)'
;MPVFEGVDLNDSFILGWTQDGGRLAFYIEASIWPESKYYSTPKAGEYTCYRSAVLEFVRAIEITGLRPIELTPPSIDPDGSKDYGNIDSLVASESGFSLAGDFGDVSIRGGELRFDIHA
;
A
#
# COMPACT_ATOMS: atom_id res chain seq x y z
N MET A 1 8.97 8.83 -6.15
CA MET A 1 9.98 7.87 -5.64
C MET A 1 10.14 6.77 -6.68
N PRO A 2 11.36 6.42 -7.13
CA PRO A 2 11.54 5.51 -8.27
C PRO A 2 10.89 4.13 -8.13
N VAL A 3 10.74 3.65 -6.88
CA VAL A 3 10.11 2.35 -6.60
C VAL A 3 8.64 2.26 -7.01
N PHE A 4 7.95 3.40 -7.19
CA PHE A 4 6.55 3.48 -7.64
C PHE A 4 6.44 3.95 -9.09
N GLU A 5 7.48 3.77 -9.92
CA GLU A 5 7.41 4.12 -11.33
C GLU A 5 6.29 3.31 -12.03
N GLY A 6 5.32 4.04 -12.60
CA GLY A 6 4.12 3.47 -13.20
C GLY A 6 3.19 2.79 -12.19
N VAL A 7 3.13 3.27 -10.95
CA VAL A 7 2.19 2.75 -9.93
C VAL A 7 1.40 3.92 -9.33
N ASP A 8 0.08 3.83 -9.39
CA ASP A 8 -0.81 4.82 -8.77
C ASP A 8 -1.36 4.28 -7.44
N LEU A 9 -0.84 4.82 -6.33
CA LEU A 9 -1.27 4.41 -4.99
C LEU A 9 -2.68 4.90 -4.61
N ASN A 10 -3.20 5.94 -5.26
CA ASN A 10 -4.57 6.41 -5.02
C ASN A 10 -5.60 5.53 -5.72
N ASP A 11 -5.20 4.84 -6.78
CA ASP A 11 -6.02 3.88 -7.54
C ASP A 11 -5.68 2.42 -7.17
N SER A 12 -4.88 2.22 -6.12
CA SER A 12 -4.54 0.89 -5.57
C SER A 12 -5.38 0.58 -4.34
N PHE A 13 -5.71 -0.69 -4.12
CA PHE A 13 -6.57 -1.13 -3.02
C PHE A 13 -5.77 -1.81 -1.92
N ILE A 14 -6.03 -1.46 -0.66
CA ILE A 14 -5.42 -2.11 0.50
C ILE A 14 -6.28 -3.31 0.89
N LEU A 15 -5.69 -4.51 0.80
CA LEU A 15 -6.32 -5.77 1.18
C LEU A 15 -6.16 -6.08 2.67
N GLY A 16 -5.24 -5.38 3.33
CA GLY A 16 -5.02 -5.41 4.77
C GLY A 16 -3.61 -4.96 5.15
N TRP A 17 -3.31 -4.96 6.45
CA TRP A 17 -1.97 -4.67 6.97
C TRP A 17 -1.63 -5.50 8.19
N THR A 18 -0.33 -5.57 8.46
CA THR A 18 0.22 -6.13 9.70
C THR A 18 1.27 -5.19 10.25
N GLN A 19 1.34 -5.09 11.58
CA GLN A 19 2.38 -4.37 12.29
C GLN A 19 2.99 -5.29 13.35
N ASP A 20 4.30 -5.48 13.30
CA ASP A 20 5.06 -6.23 14.30
C ASP A 20 6.49 -5.67 14.40
N GLY A 21 6.99 -5.47 15.62
CA GLY A 21 8.41 -5.21 15.88
C GLY A 21 9.15 -4.27 14.91
N GLY A 22 8.69 -3.02 14.73
CA GLY A 22 9.32 -2.06 13.82
C GLY A 22 9.13 -2.37 12.33
N ARG A 23 8.20 -3.28 11.99
CA ARG A 23 7.73 -3.56 10.64
C ARG A 23 6.27 -3.18 10.50
N LEU A 24 5.93 -2.53 9.40
CA LEU A 24 4.56 -2.31 8.92
C LEU A 24 4.50 -2.80 7.48
N ALA A 25 3.56 -3.70 7.18
CA ALA A 25 3.34 -4.21 5.83
C ALA A 25 1.89 -3.99 5.42
N PHE A 26 1.68 -3.34 4.29
CA PHE A 26 0.41 -3.26 3.58
C PHE A 26 0.39 -4.28 2.46
N TYR A 27 -0.64 -5.11 2.43
CA TYR A 27 -0.94 -5.98 1.29
C TYR A 27 -1.85 -5.20 0.36
N ILE A 28 -1.42 -4.99 -0.88
CA ILE A 28 -2.14 -4.14 -1.81
C ILE A 28 -2.40 -4.84 -3.13
N GLU A 29 -3.51 -4.51 -3.76
CA GLU A 29 -3.69 -4.68 -5.19
C GLU A 29 -3.30 -3.36 -5.87
N ALA A 30 -2.11 -3.35 -6.47
CA ALA A 30 -1.50 -2.17 -7.05
C ALA A 30 -2.04 -1.87 -8.45
N SER A 31 -2.42 -0.62 -8.70
CA SER A 31 -2.75 -0.08 -10.03
C SER A 31 -1.48 0.19 -10.82
N ILE A 32 -1.17 -0.69 -11.78
CA ILE A 32 0.05 -0.63 -12.60
C ILE A 32 -0.25 0.04 -13.94
N TRP A 33 0.57 1.01 -14.32
CA TRP A 33 0.48 1.82 -15.52
C TRP A 33 1.62 1.52 -16.52
N PRO A 34 1.49 1.89 -17.81
CA PRO A 34 2.42 1.49 -18.87
C PRO A 34 3.89 1.82 -18.65
N GLU A 35 4.21 2.80 -17.79
CA GLU A 35 5.58 3.18 -17.43
C GLU A 35 6.26 2.12 -16.55
N SER A 36 5.48 1.28 -15.86
CA SER A 36 6.02 0.22 -15.02
C SER A 36 6.45 -0.98 -15.86
N LYS A 37 7.62 -1.54 -15.54
CA LYS A 37 8.07 -2.81 -16.12
C LYS A 37 7.15 -4.00 -15.82
N TYR A 38 6.28 -3.89 -14.82
CA TYR A 38 5.33 -4.93 -14.42
C TYR A 38 3.99 -4.82 -15.15
N TYR A 39 3.82 -3.81 -16.00
CA TYR A 39 2.61 -3.59 -16.76
C TYR A 39 2.32 -4.74 -17.73
N SER A 40 1.06 -5.15 -17.80
CA SER A 40 0.49 -5.88 -18.92
C SER A 40 -0.82 -5.23 -19.33
N THR A 41 -1.39 -5.67 -20.46
CA THR A 41 -2.77 -5.33 -20.79
C THR A 41 -3.70 -5.70 -19.63
N PRO A 42 -4.61 -4.80 -19.19
CA PRO A 42 -5.63 -5.08 -18.18
C PRO A 42 -6.51 -6.28 -18.57
N LYS A 43 -7.03 -7.02 -17.58
CA LYS A 43 -8.02 -8.07 -17.89
C LYS A 43 -9.32 -7.43 -18.37
N ALA A 44 -10.16 -8.22 -19.04
CA ALA A 44 -11.46 -7.74 -19.50
C ALA A 44 -12.31 -7.27 -18.31
N GLY A 45 -12.71 -6.00 -18.33
CA GLY A 45 -13.51 -5.38 -17.27
C GLY A 45 -12.68 -4.68 -16.17
N GLU A 46 -11.35 -4.82 -16.16
CA GLU A 46 -10.49 -4.05 -15.27
C GLU A 46 -10.19 -2.67 -15.86
N TYR A 47 -10.13 -1.66 -15.00
CA TYR A 47 -9.76 -0.30 -15.39
C TYR A 47 -8.29 -0.19 -15.80
N THR A 48 -7.42 -0.91 -15.07
CA THR A 48 -5.96 -0.90 -15.26
C THR A 48 -5.36 -2.28 -15.00
N CYS A 49 -4.04 -2.39 -15.08
CA CYS A 49 -3.31 -3.60 -14.79
C CYS A 49 -3.14 -3.78 -13.28
N TYR A 50 -4.07 -4.47 -12.64
CA TYR A 50 -3.95 -4.75 -11.20
C TYR A 50 -2.97 -5.90 -10.91
N ARG A 51 -2.14 -5.72 -9.87
CA ARG A 51 -1.16 -6.71 -9.40
C ARG A 51 -1.10 -6.77 -7.88
N SER A 52 -1.07 -7.97 -7.33
CA SER A 52 -0.78 -8.15 -5.90
C SER A 52 0.63 -7.64 -5.59
N ALA A 53 0.76 -6.85 -4.54
CA ALA A 53 2.03 -6.30 -4.09
C ALA A 53 2.05 -6.15 -2.57
N VAL A 54 3.25 -5.98 -2.01
CA VAL A 54 3.44 -5.67 -0.60
C VAL A 54 4.26 -4.39 -0.49
N LEU A 55 3.70 -3.39 0.19
CA LEU A 55 4.41 -2.18 0.60
C LEU A 55 4.83 -2.32 2.07
N GLU A 56 6.13 -2.31 2.32
CA GLU A 56 6.68 -2.54 3.64
C GLU A 56 7.57 -1.41 4.12
N PHE A 57 7.45 -1.11 5.40
CA PHE A 57 8.41 -0.34 6.17
C PHE A 57 9.07 -1.29 7.14
N VAL A 58 10.38 -1.47 7.02
CA VAL A 58 11.14 -2.38 7.89
C VAL A 58 12.16 -1.62 8.72
N ARG A 59 12.50 -2.15 9.90
CA ARG A 59 13.48 -1.56 10.82
C ARG A 59 13.11 -0.13 11.23
N ALA A 60 11.81 0.17 11.29
CA ALA A 60 11.32 1.41 11.86
C ALA A 60 11.64 1.46 13.35
N ILE A 61 12.03 2.63 13.83
CA ILE A 61 12.28 2.87 15.24
C ILE A 61 10.94 3.02 15.97
N GLU A 62 9.96 3.62 15.31
CA GLU A 62 8.64 3.92 15.86
C GLU A 62 7.62 4.01 14.72
N ILE A 63 6.43 3.46 14.97
CA ILE A 63 5.27 3.50 14.07
C ILE A 63 4.07 3.94 14.93
N THR A 64 3.42 5.02 14.54
CA THR A 64 2.27 5.59 15.27
C THR A 64 1.14 5.97 14.32
N GLY A 65 -0.09 6.09 14.82
CA GLY A 65 -1.25 6.55 14.06
C GLY A 65 -1.97 5.50 13.21
N LEU A 66 -1.39 4.28 13.09
CA LEU A 66 -2.05 3.15 12.44
C LEU A 66 -3.25 2.67 13.27
N ARG A 67 -4.40 2.53 12.63
CA ARG A 67 -5.60 1.95 13.25
C ARG A 67 -5.49 0.42 13.30
N PRO A 68 -5.93 -0.21 14.41
CA PRO A 68 -6.04 -1.67 14.46
C PRO A 68 -6.99 -2.16 13.37
N ILE A 69 -6.57 -3.18 12.62
CA ILE A 69 -7.34 -3.68 11.47
C ILE A 69 -8.71 -4.24 11.89
N GLU A 70 -8.84 -4.72 13.12
CA GLU A 70 -10.10 -5.21 13.69
C GLU A 70 -11.11 -4.08 13.95
N LEU A 71 -10.63 -2.83 14.03
CA LEU A 71 -11.45 -1.63 14.25
C LEU A 71 -11.65 -0.82 12.96
N THR A 72 -11.03 -1.22 11.84
CA THR A 72 -11.22 -0.58 10.55
C THR A 72 -12.13 -1.47 9.68
N PRO A 73 -13.39 -1.08 9.44
CA PRO A 73 -14.30 -1.89 8.64
C PRO A 73 -13.90 -1.84 7.15
N PRO A 74 -13.73 -3.01 6.48
CA PRO A 74 -13.50 -3.03 5.04
C PRO A 74 -14.82 -2.91 4.27
N SER A 75 -14.72 -2.41 3.04
CA SER A 75 -15.68 -2.71 1.97
C SER A 75 -15.45 -4.14 1.48
N ILE A 76 -16.52 -4.80 1.02
CA ILE A 76 -16.44 -6.15 0.44
C ILE A 76 -16.86 -6.06 -1.01
N ASP A 77 -15.94 -6.40 -1.90
CA ASP A 77 -16.18 -6.38 -3.33
C ASP A 77 -17.07 -7.55 -3.78
N PRO A 78 -17.67 -7.48 -4.99
CA PRO A 78 -18.53 -8.55 -5.50
C PRO A 78 -17.86 -9.93 -5.56
N ASP A 79 -16.53 -9.98 -5.64
CA ASP A 79 -15.74 -11.22 -5.62
C ASP A 79 -15.39 -11.72 -4.21
N GLY A 80 -15.78 -10.97 -3.17
CA GLY A 80 -15.55 -11.27 -1.76
C GLY A 80 -14.20 -10.80 -1.22
N SER A 81 -13.39 -10.11 -2.04
CA SER A 81 -12.16 -9.48 -1.56
C SER A 81 -12.48 -8.32 -0.60
N LYS A 82 -11.53 -8.03 0.28
CA LYS A 82 -11.64 -6.94 1.25
C LYS A 82 -10.90 -5.73 0.72
N ASP A 83 -11.54 -4.58 0.80
CA ASP A 83 -10.96 -3.29 0.47
C ASP A 83 -10.99 -2.40 1.71
N TYR A 84 -9.80 -1.98 2.16
CA TYR A 84 -9.61 -1.05 3.26
C TYR A 84 -9.23 0.37 2.78
N GLY A 85 -9.63 0.70 1.55
CA GLY A 85 -9.32 1.97 0.90
C GLY A 85 -7.94 1.96 0.25
N ASN A 86 -7.42 3.15 -0.01
CA ASN A 86 -6.16 3.36 -0.71
C ASN A 86 -5.15 4.13 0.18
N ILE A 87 -3.93 4.31 -0.32
CA ILE A 87 -2.95 5.20 0.31
C ILE A 87 -3.09 6.57 -0.34
N ASP A 88 -3.77 7.50 0.34
CA ASP A 88 -4.02 8.87 -0.15
C ASP A 88 -2.74 9.69 -0.28
N SER A 89 -1.80 9.48 0.64
CA SER A 89 -0.51 10.14 0.61
C SER A 89 0.58 9.27 1.19
N LEU A 90 1.77 9.38 0.57
CA LEU A 90 3.00 8.77 1.03
C LEU A 90 4.12 9.78 0.84
N VAL A 91 4.67 10.28 1.93
CA VAL A 91 5.77 11.25 1.91
C VAL A 91 6.98 10.67 2.63
N ALA A 92 8.09 10.56 1.90
CA ALA A 92 9.38 10.23 2.48
C ALA A 92 10.11 11.52 2.89
N SER A 93 10.80 11.47 4.03
CA SER A 93 11.65 12.53 4.54
C SER A 93 12.98 11.96 5.05
N GLU A 94 13.89 12.82 5.48
CA GLU A 94 15.17 12.36 6.08
C GLU A 94 14.97 11.55 7.38
N SER A 95 13.85 11.76 8.08
CA SER A 95 13.57 11.15 9.38
C SER A 95 12.64 9.94 9.32
N GLY A 96 12.17 9.54 8.13
CA GLY A 96 11.25 8.41 7.94
C GLY A 96 10.12 8.75 6.97
N PHE A 97 8.89 8.32 7.30
CA PHE A 97 7.76 8.34 6.37
C PHE A 97 6.46 8.82 7.05
N SER A 98 5.64 9.53 6.28
CA SER A 98 4.27 9.88 6.62
C SER A 98 3.32 9.28 5.61
N LEU A 99 2.26 8.63 6.09
CA LEU A 99 1.19 8.07 5.26
C LEU A 99 -0.17 8.55 5.75
N ALA A 100 -1.12 8.67 4.83
CA ALA A 100 -2.52 8.87 5.17
C ALA A 100 -3.42 7.97 4.32
N GLY A 101 -4.54 7.59 4.89
CA GLY A 101 -5.60 6.78 4.29
C GLY A 101 -6.61 6.35 5.35
N ASP A 102 -7.53 5.47 4.98
CA ASP A 102 -8.56 4.97 5.90
C ASP A 102 -7.98 4.16 7.07
N PHE A 103 -6.79 3.59 6.88
CA PHE A 103 -5.98 2.94 7.91
C PHE A 103 -5.39 3.92 8.96
N GLY A 104 -5.52 5.23 8.76
CA GLY A 104 -5.11 6.29 9.68
C GLY A 104 -3.97 7.17 9.16
N ASP A 105 -3.65 8.20 9.93
CA ASP A 105 -2.52 9.11 9.68
C ASP A 105 -1.26 8.55 10.32
N VAL A 106 -0.48 7.78 9.56
CA VAL A 106 0.66 7.02 10.06
C VAL A 106 1.94 7.83 10.00
N SER A 107 2.66 7.89 11.11
CA SER A 107 4.01 8.45 11.20
C SER A 107 5.01 7.35 11.56
N ILE A 108 6.05 7.22 10.72
CA ILE A 108 7.10 6.22 10.84
C ILE A 108 8.43 6.94 11.01
N ARG A 109 9.13 6.69 12.11
CA ARG A 109 10.49 7.21 12.35
C ARG A 109 11.53 6.20 11.92
N GLY A 110 12.46 6.63 11.06
CA GLY A 110 13.50 5.79 10.45
C GLY A 110 12.92 4.76 9.49
N GLY A 111 13.57 3.61 9.40
CA GLY A 111 13.15 2.48 8.57
C GLY A 111 13.58 2.57 7.10
N GLU A 112 13.29 1.50 6.38
CA GLU A 112 13.50 1.35 4.94
C GLU A 112 12.15 1.00 4.30
N LEU A 113 11.79 1.71 3.22
CA LEU A 113 10.64 1.36 2.41
C LEU A 113 11.04 0.30 1.37
N ARG A 114 10.25 -0.76 1.29
CA ARG A 114 10.33 -1.82 0.28
C ARG A 114 9.00 -1.96 -0.40
N PHE A 115 9.03 -2.24 -1.69
CA PHE A 115 7.81 -2.43 -2.46
C PHE A 115 8.04 -3.56 -3.47
N ASP A 116 7.35 -4.66 -3.24
CA ASP A 116 7.50 -5.89 -4.01
C ASP A 116 6.19 -6.18 -4.75
N ILE A 117 6.25 -6.16 -6.08
CA ILE A 117 5.12 -6.53 -6.95
C ILE A 117 5.27 -8.01 -7.31
N HIS A 118 4.21 -8.79 -7.07
CA HIS A 118 4.15 -10.18 -7.48
C HIS A 118 3.67 -10.26 -8.93
N ALA A 119 4.49 -10.88 -9.77
CA ALA A 119 4.24 -11.08 -11.19
C ALA A 119 3.43 -12.36 -11.47
#